data_AF-A0A0R0FG01-F1
#
_entry.id   AF-A0A0R0FG01-F1
#
_cell.length_a   1.000
_cell.length_b   1.000
_cell.length_c   1.000
_cell.angle_alpha   90.00
_cell.angle_beta   90.00
_cell.angle_gamma   90.00
#
_symmetry.space_group_name_H-M   'P 1'
#
loop_
_entity.id
_entity.type
_entity.pdbx_description
1 polymer ?
#
loop_
_entity_poly.entity_id
_entity_poly.type
_entity_poly.pdbx_seq_one_letter_code
_entity_poly.pdbx_strand_id
1 'polypeptide(L)'
;MKKQHLISSILSTDNSVPWPQLSTMILDRTGSCIRISSKAESLMWRTERLFFLNGEQDLSSFLLVDMGKIKYPAYNCIISEPIFSNRNNLLSYEEAIEVAQITDEALDANKIDVVLRCINIAESCVSTDFPIQCSTSESVSSIRHVFTSSWVYSKVVTVGISFLEREHRYIDAINLLQWLLNVFTCDVRRGYWTLRLSVDLEHLGYIDESLQVAENGLLDPWIRAGSRMALQRRVLRLGKPPRRWKVPSFSRSALRKIPEVFVQGRPLNSELGEKNRYYNEAGKQCGVEEIALHYYAGDGGGWQGVHAESGIWLTIFGLLMWDVIYADVPNVFYTRFQNAPLDFGTDDFYTARKSSIESHLQQIRDGMAEEFLIKSWETHIGTACRGVNWGCHSLDELRAVVSCVGGTCLASLCKLLAQDYRSWSSGMPDLLLWRFHGEYSGEAKLVEVKGPRDRLSEQQRAWLLLLLDYGFTIEVCKVKPL
;
A
#
# COMPACT_ATOMS: atom_id res chain seq x y z
N MET A 1 -28.19 -31.30 10.01
CA MET A 1 -26.95 -31.63 9.27
C MET A 1 -26.70 -30.54 8.25
N LYS A 2 -25.53 -29.88 8.23
CA LYS A 2 -25.26 -28.80 7.25
C LYS A 2 -25.09 -29.41 5.84
N LYS A 3 -25.52 -28.68 4.80
CA LYS A 3 -25.43 -29.08 3.39
C LYS A 3 -24.04 -29.60 3.01
N GLN A 4 -22.98 -28.94 3.48
CA GLN A 4 -21.59 -29.35 3.22
C GLN A 4 -21.25 -30.71 3.81
N HIS A 5 -21.70 -31.05 5.04
CA HIS A 5 -21.45 -32.36 5.63
C HIS A 5 -22.15 -33.49 4.88
N LEU A 6 -23.35 -33.25 4.35
CA LEU A 6 -24.04 -34.21 3.49
C LEU A 6 -23.27 -34.43 2.18
N ILE A 7 -22.84 -33.34 1.52
CA ILE A 7 -22.04 -33.42 0.28
C ILE A 7 -20.72 -34.17 0.54
N SER A 8 -19.99 -33.80 1.59
CA SER A 8 -18.74 -34.48 1.96
C SER A 8 -18.96 -35.94 2.29
N SER A 9 -20.03 -36.29 3.02
CA SER A 9 -20.38 -37.68 3.34
C SER A 9 -20.71 -38.51 2.10
N ILE A 10 -21.38 -37.91 1.11
CA ILE A 10 -21.70 -38.55 -0.18
C ILE A 10 -20.43 -38.73 -1.03
N LEU A 11 -19.53 -37.72 -1.03
CA LEU A 11 -18.27 -37.79 -1.77
C LEU A 11 -17.24 -38.73 -1.11
N SER A 12 -17.32 -38.94 0.20
CA SER A 12 -16.43 -39.83 0.96
C SER A 12 -16.94 -41.26 1.06
N THR A 13 -18.15 -41.57 0.56
CA THR A 13 -18.67 -42.94 0.63
C THR A 13 -17.96 -43.80 -0.41
N ASP A 14 -17.03 -44.62 0.06
CA ASP A 14 -16.29 -45.55 -0.78
C ASP A 14 -17.23 -46.71 -1.21
N ASN A 15 -17.41 -46.86 -2.52
CA ASN A 15 -17.90 -48.04 -3.26
C ASN A 15 -19.21 -48.75 -2.85
N SER A 16 -19.99 -48.27 -1.88
CA SER A 16 -21.24 -48.93 -1.43
C SER A 16 -22.52 -48.44 -2.13
N VAL A 17 -22.50 -47.24 -2.72
CA VAL A 17 -23.61 -46.69 -3.50
C VAL A 17 -23.19 -46.61 -4.98
N PRO A 18 -23.95 -47.18 -5.92
CA PRO A 18 -23.65 -47.03 -7.34
C PRO A 18 -23.77 -45.55 -7.74
N TRP A 19 -22.65 -44.89 -7.98
CA TRP A 19 -22.62 -43.49 -8.42
C TRP A 19 -23.58 -43.20 -9.60
N PRO A 20 -23.77 -44.10 -10.57
CA PRO A 20 -24.74 -43.92 -11.65
C PRO A 20 -26.21 -43.82 -11.18
N GLN A 21 -26.60 -44.52 -10.12
CA GLN A 21 -27.98 -44.47 -9.59
C GLN A 21 -28.21 -43.17 -8.84
N LEU A 22 -27.26 -42.77 -8.01
CA LEU A 22 -27.35 -41.52 -7.26
C LEU A 22 -27.28 -40.29 -8.18
N SER A 23 -26.46 -40.32 -9.24
CA SER A 23 -26.43 -39.23 -10.23
C SER A 23 -27.76 -39.11 -10.98
N THR A 24 -28.40 -40.24 -11.33
CA THR A 24 -29.73 -40.25 -11.96
C THR A 24 -30.79 -39.66 -11.02
N MET A 25 -30.82 -40.08 -9.76
CA MET A 25 -31.74 -39.52 -8.76
C MET A 25 -31.52 -38.02 -8.53
N ILE A 26 -30.27 -37.55 -8.56
CA ILE A 26 -29.95 -36.12 -8.48
C ILE A 26 -30.48 -35.39 -9.71
N LEU A 27 -30.20 -35.89 -10.92
CA LEU A 27 -30.64 -35.26 -12.17
C LEU A 27 -32.18 -35.20 -12.28
N ASP A 28 -32.88 -36.26 -11.88
CA ASP A 28 -34.35 -36.31 -11.84
C ASP A 28 -34.94 -35.25 -10.89
N ARG A 29 -34.23 -34.93 -9.81
CA ARG A 29 -34.65 -33.92 -8.82
C ARG A 29 -34.24 -32.51 -9.22
N THR A 30 -33.06 -32.32 -9.81
CA THR A 30 -32.55 -31.00 -10.21
C THR A 30 -33.19 -30.49 -11.50
N GLY A 31 -33.66 -31.39 -12.36
CA GLY A 31 -34.19 -31.04 -13.67
C GLY A 31 -33.11 -30.52 -14.61
N SER A 32 -33.53 -29.72 -15.60
CA SER A 32 -32.61 -29.12 -16.58
C SER A 32 -31.77 -28.01 -15.94
N CYS A 33 -30.46 -28.18 -15.94
CA CYS A 33 -29.51 -27.17 -15.48
C CYS A 33 -28.67 -26.66 -16.65
N ILE A 34 -28.33 -25.38 -16.63
CA ILE A 34 -27.41 -24.75 -17.58
C ILE A 34 -26.12 -24.43 -16.83
N ARG A 35 -24.99 -24.76 -17.44
CA ARG A 35 -23.67 -24.37 -16.94
C ARG A 35 -22.90 -23.74 -18.09
N ILE A 36 -22.27 -22.59 -17.83
CA ILE A 36 -21.35 -21.97 -18.77
C ILE A 36 -20.18 -22.93 -19.03
N SER A 37 -19.76 -23.07 -20.29
CA SER A 37 -18.61 -23.92 -20.60
C SER A 37 -17.33 -23.33 -19.99
N SER A 38 -16.46 -24.17 -19.44
CA SER A 38 -15.19 -23.72 -18.86
C SER A 38 -14.30 -23.00 -19.87
N LYS A 39 -14.41 -23.34 -21.17
CA LYS A 39 -13.71 -22.64 -22.25
C LYS A 39 -14.20 -21.20 -22.42
N ALA A 40 -15.51 -20.98 -22.36
CA ALA A 40 -16.09 -19.63 -22.45
C ALA A 40 -15.73 -18.78 -21.23
N GLU A 41 -15.81 -19.39 -20.04
CA GLU A 41 -15.39 -18.74 -18.78
C GLU A 41 -13.92 -18.32 -18.83
N SER A 42 -13.00 -19.24 -19.18
CA SER A 42 -11.57 -18.93 -19.33
C SER A 42 -11.30 -17.85 -20.38
N LEU A 43 -12.06 -17.83 -21.47
CA LEU A 43 -11.93 -16.78 -22.49
C LEU A 43 -12.32 -15.42 -21.92
N MET A 44 -13.45 -15.33 -21.21
CA MET A 44 -13.92 -14.07 -20.62
C MET A 44 -12.96 -13.53 -19.57
N TRP A 45 -12.49 -14.39 -18.66
CA TRP A 45 -11.47 -14.00 -17.66
C TRP A 45 -10.20 -13.45 -18.31
N ARG A 46 -9.75 -14.05 -19.40
CA ARG A 46 -8.58 -13.55 -20.15
C ARG A 46 -8.85 -12.19 -20.79
N THR A 47 -10.04 -12.02 -21.39
CA THR A 47 -10.45 -10.75 -22.00
C THR A 47 -10.53 -9.63 -20.95
N GLU A 48 -11.16 -9.89 -19.80
CA GLU A 48 -11.24 -8.95 -18.67
C GLU A 48 -9.85 -8.55 -18.18
N ARG A 49 -8.96 -9.53 -18.00
CA ARG A 49 -7.60 -9.29 -17.53
C ARG A 49 -6.78 -8.44 -18.49
N LEU A 50 -6.90 -8.69 -19.80
CA LEU A 50 -6.26 -7.89 -20.84
C LEU A 50 -6.83 -6.48 -20.93
N PHE A 51 -8.11 -6.29 -20.59
CA PHE A 51 -8.77 -5.00 -20.67
C PHE A 51 -8.50 -4.12 -19.44
N PHE A 52 -8.67 -4.65 -18.23
CA PHE A 52 -8.52 -3.87 -17.00
C PHE A 52 -7.08 -3.81 -16.48
N LEU A 53 -6.29 -4.85 -16.75
CA LEU A 53 -4.88 -4.93 -16.31
C LEU A 53 -4.72 -4.78 -14.79
N ASN A 54 -5.76 -5.15 -14.05
CA ASN A 54 -5.80 -5.22 -12.60
C ASN A 54 -6.84 -6.26 -12.17
N GLY A 55 -6.85 -6.62 -10.88
CA GLY A 55 -7.81 -7.57 -10.30
C GLY A 55 -8.95 -6.91 -9.53
N GLU A 56 -9.06 -5.57 -9.54
CA GLU A 56 -10.08 -4.82 -8.79
C GLU A 56 -11.34 -4.57 -9.63
N GLN A 57 -11.22 -4.59 -10.95
CA GLN A 57 -12.30 -4.33 -11.89
C GLN A 57 -12.75 -5.61 -12.61
N ASP A 58 -14.05 -5.69 -12.85
CA ASP A 58 -14.70 -6.73 -13.65
C ASP A 58 -15.65 -6.10 -14.70
N LEU A 59 -16.38 -6.94 -15.44
CA LEU A 59 -17.35 -6.47 -16.43
C LEU A 59 -18.49 -5.60 -15.86
N SER A 60 -18.76 -5.66 -14.55
CA SER A 60 -19.75 -4.77 -13.93
C SER A 60 -19.31 -3.30 -13.98
N SER A 61 -18.00 -3.05 -14.13
CA SER A 61 -17.46 -1.69 -14.32
C SER A 61 -18.09 -0.97 -15.51
N PHE A 62 -18.42 -1.68 -16.60
CA PHE A 62 -19.12 -1.09 -17.75
C PHE A 62 -20.52 -0.62 -17.36
N LEU A 63 -21.27 -1.45 -16.62
CA LEU A 63 -22.60 -1.09 -16.13
C LEU A 63 -22.56 0.11 -15.18
N LEU A 64 -21.56 0.19 -14.32
CA LEU A 64 -21.38 1.32 -13.40
C LEU A 64 -21.10 2.63 -14.15
N VAL A 65 -20.38 2.58 -15.28
CA VAL A 65 -20.18 3.74 -16.15
C VAL A 65 -21.48 4.11 -16.87
N ASP A 66 -22.20 3.14 -17.45
CA ASP A 66 -23.47 3.38 -18.15
C ASP A 66 -24.56 3.94 -17.21
N MET A 67 -24.55 3.51 -15.95
CA MET A 67 -25.43 4.05 -14.89
C MET A 67 -24.97 5.42 -14.36
N GLY A 68 -23.85 5.96 -14.84
CA GLY A 68 -23.25 7.22 -14.36
C GLY A 68 -22.76 7.17 -12.92
N LYS A 69 -22.52 5.98 -12.36
CA LYS A 69 -22.00 5.78 -10.99
C LYS A 69 -20.49 5.95 -10.91
N ILE A 70 -19.78 5.62 -11.99
CA ILE A 70 -18.34 5.82 -12.12
C ILE A 70 -18.08 6.65 -13.36
N LYS A 71 -17.20 7.63 -13.24
CA LYS A 71 -16.67 8.41 -14.35
C LYS A 71 -15.15 8.25 -14.38
N TYR A 72 -14.57 7.94 -15.54
CA TYR A 72 -13.12 7.85 -15.69
C TYR A 72 -12.52 9.17 -16.21
N PRO A 73 -11.25 9.45 -15.92
CA PRO A 73 -10.56 10.65 -16.40
C PRO A 73 -10.42 10.63 -17.92
N ALA A 74 -10.30 11.82 -18.51
CA ALA A 74 -9.98 11.97 -19.91
C ALA A 74 -8.45 11.99 -20.09
N TYR A 75 -7.94 11.11 -20.95
CA TYR A 75 -6.53 11.01 -21.32
C TYR A 75 -6.42 10.32 -22.69
N ASN A 76 -5.25 10.44 -23.33
CA ASN A 76 -4.97 9.75 -24.58
C ASN A 76 -4.28 8.40 -24.34
N CYS A 77 -4.77 7.35 -25.00
CA CYS A 77 -4.11 6.05 -25.01
C CYS A 77 -3.04 6.04 -26.12
N ILE A 78 -1.81 6.42 -25.78
CA ILE A 78 -0.67 6.43 -26.71
C ILE A 78 0.07 5.09 -26.58
N ILE A 79 -0.41 4.08 -27.31
CA ILE A 79 0.09 2.70 -27.22
C ILE A 79 1.07 2.45 -28.36
N SER A 80 2.34 2.26 -28.04
CA SER A 80 3.37 1.86 -29.01
C SER A 80 3.86 0.43 -28.79
N GLU A 81 3.65 -0.14 -27.60
CA GLU A 81 4.12 -1.48 -27.28
C GLU A 81 3.04 -2.30 -26.55
N PRO A 82 2.94 -3.63 -26.78
CA PRO A 82 2.01 -4.48 -26.05
C PRO A 82 2.54 -4.84 -24.66
N ILE A 83 1.67 -4.97 -23.66
CA ILE A 83 2.05 -5.36 -22.28
C ILE A 83 2.69 -6.75 -22.27
N PHE A 84 1.99 -7.73 -22.86
CA PHE A 84 2.50 -9.09 -23.03
C PHE A 84 3.18 -9.21 -24.38
N SER A 85 4.43 -9.65 -24.38
CA SER A 85 5.24 -9.81 -25.60
C SER A 85 4.69 -10.90 -26.52
N ASN A 86 4.10 -11.95 -25.95
CA ASN A 86 3.53 -13.08 -26.67
C ASN A 86 2.49 -13.82 -25.82
N ARG A 87 1.76 -14.75 -26.45
CA ARG A 87 0.73 -15.56 -25.79
C ARG A 87 1.27 -16.41 -24.65
N ASN A 88 2.48 -16.96 -24.75
CA ASN A 88 3.04 -17.81 -23.70
C ASN A 88 3.31 -17.00 -22.44
N ASN A 89 3.83 -15.77 -22.56
CA ASN A 89 4.03 -14.87 -21.43
C ASN A 89 2.72 -14.55 -20.70
N LEU A 90 1.63 -14.30 -21.45
CA LEU A 90 0.30 -14.13 -20.87
C LEU A 90 -0.14 -15.39 -20.13
N LEU A 91 -0.05 -16.57 -20.75
CA LEU A 91 -0.49 -17.81 -20.12
C LEU A 91 0.29 -18.15 -18.86
N SER A 92 1.61 -17.97 -18.85
CA SER A 92 2.43 -18.16 -17.65
C SER A 92 2.07 -17.16 -16.54
N TYR A 93 1.72 -15.92 -16.90
CA TYR A 93 1.21 -14.95 -15.94
C TYR A 93 -0.14 -15.37 -15.35
N GLU A 94 -1.06 -15.90 -16.17
CA GLU A 94 -2.35 -16.44 -15.71
C GLU A 94 -2.16 -17.62 -14.76
N GLU A 95 -1.29 -18.56 -15.09
CA GLU A 95 -0.95 -19.71 -14.23
C GLU A 95 -0.38 -19.26 -12.88
N ALA A 96 0.49 -18.25 -12.88
CA ALA A 96 1.02 -17.70 -11.64
C ALA A 96 -0.06 -17.05 -10.76
N ILE A 97 -1.06 -16.38 -11.37
CA ILE A 97 -2.22 -15.82 -10.66
C ILE A 97 -3.05 -16.95 -10.05
N GLU A 98 -3.30 -18.04 -10.77
CA GLU A 98 -4.03 -19.20 -10.25
C GLU A 98 -3.32 -19.79 -9.02
N VAL A 99 -2.00 -19.94 -9.07
CA VAL A 99 -1.21 -20.38 -7.91
C VAL A 99 -1.33 -19.41 -6.73
N ALA A 100 -1.32 -18.09 -6.98
CA ALA A 100 -1.52 -17.10 -5.92
C ALA A 100 -2.90 -17.23 -5.27
N GLN A 101 -3.96 -17.38 -6.07
CA GLN A 101 -5.31 -17.58 -5.56
C GLN A 101 -5.43 -18.86 -4.73
N ILE A 102 -4.89 -19.98 -5.21
CA ILE A 102 -4.86 -21.25 -4.47
C ILE A 102 -4.11 -21.09 -3.15
N THR A 103 -3.04 -20.29 -3.12
CA THR A 103 -2.27 -20.01 -1.90
C THR A 103 -3.12 -19.28 -0.87
N ASP A 104 -3.84 -18.22 -1.28
CA ASP A 104 -4.72 -17.45 -0.40
C ASP A 104 -5.86 -18.33 0.14
N GLU A 105 -6.54 -19.10 -0.72
CA GLU A 105 -7.61 -20.03 -0.31
C GLU A 105 -7.09 -21.13 0.64
N ALA A 106 -5.86 -21.60 0.42
CA ALA A 106 -5.23 -22.60 1.28
C ALA A 106 -4.86 -22.03 2.64
N LEU A 107 -4.41 -20.78 2.72
CA LEU A 107 -4.13 -20.09 3.97
C LEU A 107 -5.40 -19.89 4.79
N ASP A 108 -6.48 -19.44 4.16
CA ASP A 108 -7.79 -19.26 4.79
C ASP A 108 -8.35 -20.60 5.31
N ALA A 109 -8.15 -21.67 4.54
CA ALA A 109 -8.58 -23.02 4.91
C ALA A 109 -7.57 -23.77 5.82
N ASN A 110 -6.46 -23.14 6.23
CA ASN A 110 -5.37 -23.76 6.99
C ASN A 110 -4.83 -25.07 6.38
N LYS A 111 -4.77 -25.17 5.04
CA LYS A 111 -4.25 -26.33 4.30
C LYS A 111 -2.74 -26.23 4.10
N ILE A 112 -1.98 -26.54 5.16
CA ILE A 112 -0.51 -26.39 5.20
C ILE A 112 0.20 -27.05 4.00
N ASP A 113 -0.15 -28.29 3.65
CA ASP A 113 0.51 -29.01 2.55
C ASP A 113 0.33 -28.33 1.19
N VAL A 114 -0.82 -27.67 0.98
CA VAL A 114 -1.11 -26.94 -0.26
C VAL A 114 -0.25 -25.68 -0.33
N VAL A 115 -0.15 -24.95 0.78
CA VAL A 115 0.69 -23.73 0.87
C VAL A 115 2.15 -24.07 0.56
N LEU A 116 2.71 -25.11 1.16
CA LEU A 116 4.09 -25.53 0.92
C LEU A 116 4.33 -25.96 -0.54
N ARG A 117 3.37 -26.65 -1.16
CA ARG A 117 3.46 -26.97 -2.59
C ARG A 117 3.44 -25.72 -3.47
N CYS A 118 2.59 -24.74 -3.15
CA CYS A 118 2.53 -23.50 -3.92
C CYS A 118 3.83 -22.69 -3.81
N ILE A 119 4.45 -22.66 -2.63
CA ILE A 119 5.77 -22.04 -2.45
C ILE A 119 6.81 -22.72 -3.33
N ASN A 120 6.89 -24.06 -3.31
CA ASN A 120 7.86 -24.81 -4.12
C ASN A 120 7.63 -24.62 -5.62
N ILE A 121 6.38 -24.61 -6.08
CA ILE A 121 6.03 -24.32 -7.47
C ILE A 121 6.53 -22.92 -7.83
N ALA A 122 6.18 -21.92 -7.02
CA ALA A 122 6.56 -20.53 -7.26
C ALA A 122 8.07 -20.33 -7.31
N GLU A 123 8.83 -20.96 -6.42
CA GLU A 123 10.30 -20.92 -6.44
C GLU A 123 10.86 -21.58 -7.70
N SER A 124 10.36 -22.77 -8.07
CA SER A 124 10.85 -23.53 -9.22
C SER A 124 10.54 -22.89 -10.58
N CYS A 125 9.43 -22.15 -10.68
CA CYS A 125 9.00 -21.51 -11.92
C CYS A 125 9.73 -20.20 -12.22
N VAL A 126 10.50 -19.67 -11.26
CA VAL A 126 11.30 -18.46 -11.45
C VAL A 126 12.73 -18.84 -11.83
N SER A 127 13.08 -18.65 -13.11
CA SER A 127 14.43 -18.93 -13.61
C SER A 127 15.49 -18.09 -12.88
N THR A 128 16.54 -18.75 -12.39
CA THR A 128 17.69 -18.12 -11.73
C THR A 128 18.79 -17.68 -12.70
N ASP A 129 18.66 -18.02 -13.98
CA ASP A 129 19.76 -17.93 -14.97
C ASP A 129 20.22 -16.50 -15.26
N PHE A 130 19.38 -15.50 -14.99
CA PHE A 130 19.77 -14.09 -14.97
C PHE A 130 18.96 -13.36 -13.89
N PRO A 131 19.60 -12.57 -12.99
CA PRO A 131 18.87 -11.67 -12.12
C PRO A 131 17.94 -10.81 -12.97
N ILE A 132 16.70 -10.59 -12.50
CA ILE A 132 15.75 -9.76 -13.24
C ILE A 132 16.24 -8.31 -13.16
N GLN A 133 17.10 -7.93 -14.11
CA GLN A 133 17.69 -6.60 -14.21
C GLN A 133 16.67 -5.63 -14.79
N CYS A 134 16.53 -4.45 -14.17
CA CYS A 134 15.98 -3.29 -14.86
C CYS A 134 16.98 -2.87 -15.94
N SER A 135 16.62 -3.02 -17.21
CA SER A 135 17.37 -2.41 -18.31
C SER A 135 17.47 -0.90 -18.09
N THR A 136 18.69 -0.38 -18.00
CA THR A 136 18.99 1.06 -17.85
C THR A 136 18.72 1.88 -19.13
N SER A 137 18.04 1.31 -20.13
CA SER A 137 17.61 2.03 -21.32
C SER A 137 16.30 2.76 -21.04
N GLU A 138 16.17 3.98 -21.55
CA GLU A 138 15.11 4.99 -21.40
C GLU A 138 13.67 4.57 -21.79
N SER A 139 13.32 3.29 -21.78
CA SER A 139 12.02 2.76 -22.19
C SER A 139 11.37 2.00 -21.03
N VAL A 140 10.20 2.48 -20.55
CA VAL A 140 9.01 1.80 -19.97
C VAL A 140 9.15 0.36 -19.39
N SER A 141 10.32 -0.03 -18.87
CA SER A 141 10.62 -1.41 -18.51
C SER A 141 10.05 -1.79 -17.15
N SER A 142 9.79 -0.81 -16.27
CA SER A 142 9.34 -1.08 -14.90
C SER A 142 7.89 -1.55 -14.82
N ILE A 143 7.00 -1.04 -15.68
CA ILE A 143 5.58 -1.40 -15.68
C ILE A 143 5.38 -2.85 -16.13
N ARG A 144 6.09 -3.28 -17.18
CA ARG A 144 5.98 -4.65 -17.70
C ARG A 144 6.35 -5.70 -16.66
N HIS A 145 7.29 -5.38 -15.77
CA HIS A 145 7.74 -6.29 -14.73
C HIS A 145 6.58 -6.76 -13.83
N VAL A 146 5.59 -5.90 -13.52
CA VAL A 146 4.44 -6.32 -12.69
C VAL A 146 3.46 -7.25 -13.42
N PHE A 147 3.56 -7.33 -14.75
CA PHE A 147 2.78 -8.22 -15.61
C PHE A 147 3.58 -9.47 -16.04
N THR A 148 4.46 -9.96 -15.16
CA THR A 148 5.25 -11.19 -15.36
C THR A 148 4.87 -12.28 -14.38
N SER A 149 4.98 -13.54 -14.79
CA SER A 149 4.79 -14.69 -13.90
C SER A 149 5.74 -14.63 -12.70
N SER A 150 7.01 -14.27 -12.93
CA SER A 150 8.01 -14.13 -11.86
C SER A 150 7.61 -13.13 -10.78
N TRP A 151 7.04 -12.00 -11.18
CA TRP A 151 6.56 -11.03 -10.20
C TRP A 151 5.39 -11.56 -9.36
N VAL A 152 4.46 -12.31 -9.95
CA VAL A 152 3.36 -12.94 -9.20
C VAL A 152 3.91 -14.03 -8.27
N TYR A 153 4.79 -14.90 -8.76
CA TYR A 153 5.42 -15.93 -7.91
C TYR A 153 6.22 -15.34 -6.75
N SER A 154 6.90 -14.22 -6.94
CA SER A 154 7.58 -13.53 -5.83
C SER A 154 6.60 -13.10 -4.72
N LYS A 155 5.35 -12.77 -5.06
CA LYS A 155 4.30 -12.48 -4.06
C LYS A 155 3.88 -13.76 -3.34
N VAL A 156 3.66 -14.85 -4.07
CA VAL A 156 3.35 -16.17 -3.49
C VAL A 156 4.41 -16.56 -2.46
N VAL A 157 5.70 -16.46 -2.82
CA VAL A 157 6.81 -16.74 -1.91
C VAL A 157 6.83 -15.76 -0.74
N THR A 158 6.59 -14.46 -0.96
CA THR A 158 6.53 -13.45 0.12
C THR A 158 5.44 -13.77 1.15
N VAL A 159 4.24 -14.15 0.69
CA VAL A 159 3.14 -14.58 1.58
C VAL A 159 3.51 -15.90 2.27
N GLY A 160 4.11 -16.84 1.54
CA GLY A 160 4.62 -18.10 2.08
C GLY A 160 5.65 -17.93 3.19
N ILE A 161 6.55 -16.94 3.08
CA ILE A 161 7.50 -16.58 4.15
C ILE A 161 6.75 -16.17 5.42
N SER A 162 5.73 -15.31 5.32
CA SER A 162 4.93 -14.91 6.49
C SER A 162 4.24 -16.11 7.16
N PHE A 163 3.79 -17.08 6.36
CA PHE A 163 3.27 -18.34 6.87
C PHE A 163 4.34 -19.18 7.59
N LEU A 164 5.53 -19.34 7.00
CA LEU A 164 6.64 -20.09 7.60
C LEU A 164 7.11 -19.47 8.93
N GLU A 165 7.21 -18.15 8.98
CA GLU A 165 7.56 -17.41 10.20
C GLU A 165 6.54 -17.66 11.33
N ARG A 166 5.24 -17.69 10.99
CA ARG A 166 4.15 -18.01 11.95
C ARG A 166 4.26 -19.44 12.49
N GLU A 167 4.68 -20.39 11.65
CA GLU A 167 4.95 -21.78 12.03
C GLU A 167 6.34 -21.96 12.68
N HIS A 168 7.06 -20.86 12.97
CA HIS A 168 8.41 -20.86 13.53
C HIS A 168 9.47 -21.58 12.68
N ARG A 169 9.21 -21.75 11.38
CA ARG A 169 10.13 -22.35 10.39
C ARG A 169 11.09 -21.30 9.83
N TYR A 170 11.83 -20.64 10.72
CA TYR A 170 12.70 -19.50 10.36
C TYR A 170 13.82 -19.87 9.38
N ILE A 171 14.34 -21.10 9.42
CA ILE A 171 15.38 -21.55 8.49
C ILE A 171 14.86 -21.54 7.04
N ASP A 172 13.65 -22.06 6.82
CA ASP A 172 13.02 -22.08 5.50
C ASP A 172 12.69 -20.66 5.02
N ALA A 173 12.19 -19.81 5.92
CA ALA A 173 11.93 -18.40 5.63
C ALA A 173 13.22 -17.66 5.22
N ILE A 174 14.32 -17.85 5.94
CA ILE A 174 15.63 -17.25 5.65
C ILE A 174 16.13 -17.65 4.25
N ASN A 175 16.03 -18.94 3.89
CA ASN A 175 16.45 -19.43 2.58
C ASN A 175 15.66 -18.75 1.45
N LEU A 176 14.34 -18.66 1.59
CA LEU A 176 13.48 -17.99 0.61
C LEU A 176 13.72 -16.47 0.55
N LEU A 177 14.00 -15.83 1.68
CA LEU A 177 14.33 -14.40 1.74
C LEU A 177 15.66 -14.10 1.05
N GLN A 178 16.68 -14.92 1.28
CA GLN A 178 17.97 -14.83 0.59
C GLN A 178 17.81 -15.05 -0.91
N TRP A 179 17.01 -16.04 -1.30
CA TRP A 179 16.68 -16.31 -2.70
C TRP A 179 15.97 -15.12 -3.36
N LEU A 180 14.93 -14.56 -2.73
CA LEU A 180 14.21 -13.38 -3.24
C LEU A 180 15.16 -12.18 -3.43
N LEU A 181 16.04 -11.92 -2.45
CA LEU A 181 17.00 -10.83 -2.51
C LEU A 181 18.08 -11.02 -3.58
N ASN A 182 18.36 -12.26 -3.97
CA ASN A 182 19.30 -12.57 -5.06
C ASN A 182 18.64 -12.42 -6.45
N VAL A 183 17.43 -12.96 -6.61
CA VAL A 183 16.73 -12.98 -7.90
C VAL A 183 16.16 -11.62 -8.29
N PHE A 184 15.56 -10.91 -7.33
CA PHE A 184 14.87 -9.63 -7.57
C PHE A 184 15.72 -8.46 -7.12
N THR A 185 16.66 -8.03 -7.97
CA THR A 185 17.61 -6.95 -7.65
C THR A 185 17.00 -5.55 -7.66
N CYS A 186 15.82 -5.39 -8.28
CA CYS A 186 15.15 -4.10 -8.45
C CYS A 186 13.67 -4.18 -8.08
N ASP A 187 13.36 -4.32 -6.78
CA ASP A 187 11.99 -4.40 -6.28
C ASP A 187 11.82 -3.58 -5.00
N VAL A 188 10.73 -2.81 -4.91
CA VAL A 188 10.39 -2.00 -3.73
C VAL A 188 10.20 -2.85 -2.45
N ARG A 189 9.88 -4.14 -2.59
CA ARG A 189 9.73 -5.08 -1.46
C ARG A 189 11.06 -5.54 -0.88
N ARG A 190 12.20 -5.24 -1.52
CA ARG A 190 13.53 -5.55 -0.97
C ARG A 190 13.73 -5.00 0.44
N GLY A 191 13.15 -3.84 0.73
CA GLY A 191 13.14 -3.26 2.08
C GLY A 191 12.45 -4.15 3.11
N TYR A 192 11.30 -4.72 2.76
CA TYR A 192 10.58 -5.67 3.60
C TYR A 192 11.37 -6.98 3.75
N TRP A 193 11.84 -7.58 2.65
CA TRP A 193 12.57 -8.85 2.69
C TRP A 193 13.87 -8.75 3.50
N THR A 194 14.63 -7.67 3.34
CA THR A 194 15.88 -7.45 4.09
C THR A 194 15.62 -7.28 5.58
N LEU A 195 14.55 -6.55 5.93
CA LEU A 195 14.14 -6.40 7.31
C LEU A 195 13.73 -7.75 7.91
N ARG A 196 12.92 -8.54 7.21
CA ARG A 196 12.51 -9.88 7.66
C ARG A 196 13.69 -10.82 7.81
N LEU A 197 14.62 -10.85 6.85
CA LEU A 197 15.83 -11.66 6.92
C LEU A 197 16.66 -11.34 8.17
N SER A 198 16.84 -10.05 8.44
CA SER A 198 17.55 -9.59 9.65
C SER A 198 16.79 -9.96 10.93
N VAL A 199 15.46 -9.92 10.94
CA VAL A 199 14.63 -10.34 12.08
C VAL A 199 14.74 -11.84 12.33
N ASP A 200 14.64 -12.65 11.29
CA ASP A 200 14.62 -14.11 11.42
C ASP A 200 15.99 -14.67 11.83
N LEU A 201 17.09 -14.06 11.35
CA LEU A 201 18.43 -14.36 11.85
C LEU A 201 18.57 -14.08 13.35
N GLU A 202 17.95 -13.00 13.84
CA GLU A 202 17.94 -12.70 15.27
C GLU A 202 17.11 -13.72 16.06
N HIS A 203 16.01 -14.23 15.52
CA HIS A 203 15.23 -15.31 16.15
C HIS A 203 16.04 -16.60 16.33
N LEU A 204 16.97 -16.89 15.43
CA LEU A 204 17.89 -18.04 15.52
C LEU A 204 19.15 -17.75 16.35
N GLY A 205 19.33 -16.53 16.87
CA GLY A 205 20.49 -16.15 17.68
C GLY A 205 21.72 -15.70 16.86
N TYR A 206 21.60 -15.60 15.54
CA TYR A 206 22.65 -15.11 14.63
C TYR A 206 22.68 -13.57 14.62
N ILE A 207 23.09 -12.98 15.74
CA ILE A 207 23.00 -11.53 15.96
C ILE A 207 23.96 -10.73 15.07
N ASP A 208 25.17 -11.25 14.83
CA ASP A 208 26.17 -10.54 14.02
C ASP A 208 25.79 -10.57 12.53
N GLU A 209 25.24 -11.69 12.06
CA GLU A 209 24.66 -11.84 10.72
C GLU A 209 23.42 -10.95 10.56
N SER A 210 22.54 -10.94 11.57
CA SER A 210 21.37 -10.04 11.60
C SER A 210 21.78 -8.57 11.46
N LEU A 211 22.81 -8.15 12.21
CA LEU A 211 23.37 -6.81 12.13
C LEU A 211 23.99 -6.54 10.75
N GLN A 212 24.76 -7.48 10.21
CA GLN A 212 25.40 -7.33 8.90
C GLN A 212 24.36 -7.18 7.77
N VAL A 213 23.27 -7.95 7.81
CA VAL A 213 22.16 -7.82 6.85
C VAL A 213 21.53 -6.44 6.96
N ALA A 214 21.32 -5.92 8.17
CA ALA A 214 20.77 -4.59 8.37
C ALA A 214 21.72 -3.48 7.88
N GLU A 215 23.02 -3.61 8.13
CA GLU A 215 24.05 -2.67 7.64
C GLU A 215 24.11 -2.67 6.10
N ASN A 216 24.14 -3.85 5.48
CA ASN A 216 24.15 -3.99 4.02
C ASN A 216 22.87 -3.47 3.37
N GLY A 217 21.71 -3.71 3.99
CA GLY A 217 20.43 -3.19 3.51
C GLY A 217 20.40 -1.66 3.41
N LEU A 218 21.11 -0.94 4.29
CA LEU A 218 21.16 0.52 4.20
C LEU A 218 21.93 1.06 2.98
N LEU A 219 22.73 0.20 2.33
CA LEU A 219 23.43 0.48 1.07
C LEU A 219 22.56 0.20 -0.16
N ASP A 220 21.45 -0.52 -0.02
CA ASP A 220 20.55 -0.88 -1.12
C ASP A 220 19.62 0.30 -1.48
N PRO A 221 19.65 0.81 -2.72
CA PRO A 221 18.82 1.94 -3.16
C PRO A 221 17.31 1.64 -3.21
N TRP A 222 16.91 0.37 -3.20
CA TRP A 222 15.51 -0.05 -3.19
C TRP A 222 14.90 -0.12 -1.79
N ILE A 223 15.69 0.11 -0.74
CA ILE A 223 15.20 0.13 0.64
C ILE A 223 14.88 1.56 1.06
N ARG A 224 13.57 1.84 1.15
CA ARG A 224 13.00 3.19 1.30
C ARG A 224 12.07 3.28 2.51
N ALA A 225 11.62 4.50 2.81
CA ALA A 225 10.60 4.84 3.81
C ALA A 225 10.73 4.07 5.14
N GLY A 226 9.65 3.45 5.61
CA GLY A 226 9.59 2.73 6.89
C GLY A 226 10.56 1.56 6.98
N SER A 227 10.82 0.83 5.89
CA SER A 227 11.82 -0.26 5.89
C SER A 227 13.22 0.27 6.16
N ARG A 228 13.58 1.40 5.54
CA ARG A 228 14.88 2.06 5.80
C ARG A 228 14.98 2.51 7.25
N MET A 229 13.93 3.12 7.80
CA MET A 229 13.87 3.53 9.21
C MET A 229 14.02 2.34 10.17
N ALA A 230 13.34 1.23 9.88
CA ALA A 230 13.43 0.00 10.66
C ALA A 230 14.86 -0.56 10.70
N LEU A 231 15.54 -0.62 9.54
CA LEU A 231 16.94 -1.06 9.47
C LEU A 231 17.88 -0.11 10.21
N GLN A 232 17.73 1.21 10.05
CA GLN A 232 18.55 2.21 10.77
C GLN A 232 18.46 2.01 12.28
N ARG A 233 17.25 1.87 12.81
CA ARG A 233 17.04 1.64 14.26
C ARG A 233 17.55 0.27 14.71
N ARG A 234 17.48 -0.74 13.85
CA ARG A 234 18.04 -2.06 14.14
C ARG A 234 19.57 -2.01 14.23
N VAL A 235 20.25 -1.33 13.30
CA VAL A 235 21.71 -1.12 13.35
C VAL A 235 22.10 -0.42 14.65
N LEU A 236 21.36 0.61 15.07
CA LEU A 236 21.63 1.31 16.34
C LEU A 236 21.37 0.45 17.59
N ARG A 237 20.41 -0.49 17.54
CA ARG A 237 20.08 -1.39 18.64
C ARG A 237 21.08 -2.53 18.78
N LEU A 238 21.38 -3.21 17.66
CA LEU A 238 22.25 -4.39 17.61
C LEU A 238 23.73 -4.00 17.64
N GLY A 239 24.11 -2.89 17.00
CA GLY A 239 25.48 -2.40 16.92
C GLY A 239 26.03 -1.75 18.20
N LYS A 240 25.39 -1.93 19.36
CA LYS A 240 25.95 -1.41 20.61
C LYS A 240 27.27 -2.13 20.96
N PRO A 241 28.24 -1.45 21.60
CA PRO A 241 29.48 -2.08 22.07
C PRO A 241 29.20 -3.35 22.90
N PRO A 242 30.01 -4.41 22.75
CA PRO A 242 31.28 -4.44 22.02
C PRO A 242 31.18 -4.72 20.50
N ARG A 243 29.98 -4.88 19.91
CA ARG A 243 29.83 -5.30 18.50
C ARG A 243 30.28 -4.25 17.49
N ARG A 244 29.87 -2.98 17.70
CA ARG A 244 30.37 -1.84 16.94
C ARG A 244 30.68 -0.68 17.90
N TRP A 245 31.83 -0.06 17.70
CA TRP A 245 32.26 1.13 18.44
C TRP A 245 31.95 2.42 17.69
N LYS A 246 31.89 2.36 16.36
CA LYS A 246 31.59 3.51 15.50
C LYS A 246 30.09 3.74 15.43
N VAL A 247 29.65 4.93 15.86
CA VAL A 247 28.25 5.35 15.75
C VAL A 247 27.96 5.77 14.29
N PRO A 248 26.89 5.26 13.65
CA PRO A 248 26.52 5.67 12.30
C PRO A 248 26.17 7.17 12.19
N SER A 249 26.45 7.78 11.04
CA SER A 249 26.19 9.21 10.77
C SER A 249 24.70 9.58 10.84
N PHE A 250 23.81 8.68 10.44
CA PHE A 250 22.35 8.85 10.50
C PHE A 250 21.78 8.72 11.92
N SER A 251 22.59 8.39 12.94
CA SER A 251 22.11 8.18 14.30
C SER A 251 21.34 9.39 14.85
N ARG A 252 21.83 10.61 14.58
CA ARG A 252 21.20 11.85 15.04
C ARG A 252 19.82 12.08 14.42
N SER A 253 19.66 11.80 13.13
CA SER A 253 18.37 11.96 12.45
C SER A 253 17.39 10.86 12.84
N ALA A 254 17.83 9.60 12.85
CA ALA A 254 16.98 8.45 13.22
C ALA A 254 16.50 8.45 14.69
N LEU A 255 17.25 9.11 15.58
CA LEU A 255 16.91 9.27 17.00
C LEU A 255 16.41 10.68 17.35
N ARG A 256 16.14 11.54 16.34
CA ARG A 256 15.59 12.87 16.57
C ARG A 256 14.29 12.74 17.37
N LYS A 257 14.22 13.47 18.48
CA LYS A 257 13.01 13.52 19.32
C LYS A 257 11.94 14.31 18.57
N ILE A 258 10.75 13.73 18.49
CA ILE A 258 9.56 14.37 17.96
C ILE A 258 8.84 15.00 19.15
N PRO A 259 8.34 16.24 19.06
CA PRO A 259 7.57 16.87 20.14
C PRO A 259 6.40 15.99 20.57
N GLU A 260 6.20 15.85 21.89
CA GLU A 260 5.12 15.03 22.45
C GLU A 260 4.22 15.90 23.33
N VAL A 261 2.91 15.74 23.17
CA VAL A 261 1.87 16.36 24.01
C VAL A 261 1.09 15.26 24.71
N PHE A 262 0.65 15.52 25.94
CA PHE A 262 -0.12 14.56 26.73
C PHE A 262 -1.53 15.07 26.96
N VAL A 263 -2.50 14.25 26.59
CA VAL A 263 -3.93 14.54 26.78
C VAL A 263 -4.52 13.48 27.69
N GLN A 264 -5.43 13.89 28.57
CA GLN A 264 -6.11 13.01 29.50
C GLN A 264 -7.43 12.53 28.89
N GLY A 265 -7.72 11.23 28.98
CA GLY A 265 -8.99 10.64 28.52
C GLY A 265 -9.54 9.64 29.54
N ARG A 266 -10.87 9.61 29.73
CA ARG A 266 -11.54 8.61 30.58
C ARG A 266 -11.70 7.30 29.80
N PRO A 267 -10.95 6.23 30.09
CA PRO A 267 -11.06 4.99 29.34
C PRO A 267 -12.39 4.27 29.65
N LEU A 268 -12.94 3.58 28.66
CA LEU A 268 -13.87 2.48 28.91
C LEU A 268 -13.09 1.19 29.17
N ASN A 269 -13.57 0.38 30.12
CA ASN A 269 -13.11 -1.00 30.27
C ASN A 269 -13.38 -1.72 28.94
N SER A 270 -12.32 -1.95 28.17
CA SER A 270 -12.35 -2.66 26.90
C SER A 270 -11.83 -4.08 27.15
N GLU A 271 -12.49 -5.10 26.60
CA GLU A 271 -11.97 -6.47 26.64
C GLU A 271 -10.62 -6.55 25.89
N LEU A 272 -9.82 -7.57 26.22
CA LEU A 272 -8.50 -7.79 25.59
C LEU A 272 -8.67 -8.00 24.08
N GLY A 273 -8.33 -6.98 23.27
CA GLY A 273 -8.37 -7.03 21.81
C GLY A 273 -9.32 -6.02 21.14
N GLU A 274 -10.14 -5.29 21.90
CA GLU A 274 -10.98 -4.22 21.34
C GLU A 274 -10.24 -2.88 21.25
N LYS A 275 -10.61 -2.03 20.26
CA LYS A 275 -10.10 -0.66 20.16
C LYS A 275 -10.48 0.11 21.43
N ASN A 276 -9.49 0.75 22.08
CA ASN A 276 -9.73 1.55 23.29
C ASN A 276 -10.78 2.64 23.00
N ARG A 277 -11.94 2.54 23.64
CA ARG A 277 -12.98 3.58 23.59
C ARG A 277 -12.89 4.48 24.80
N TYR A 278 -13.24 5.74 24.62
CA TYR A 278 -13.21 6.76 25.67
C TYR A 278 -14.55 7.47 25.76
N TYR A 279 -14.81 8.11 26.90
CA TYR A 279 -15.91 9.05 27.04
C TYR A 279 -15.43 10.47 26.75
N ASN A 280 -16.14 11.18 25.88
CA ASN A 280 -15.99 12.62 25.76
C ASN A 280 -16.65 13.35 26.95
N GLU A 281 -16.49 14.67 27.03
CA GLU A 281 -17.07 15.50 28.10
C GLU A 281 -18.61 15.44 28.16
N ALA A 282 -19.26 15.13 27.03
CA ALA A 282 -20.70 14.92 26.93
C ALA A 282 -21.16 13.49 27.25
N GLY A 283 -20.26 12.59 27.68
CA GLY A 283 -20.58 11.20 28.03
C GLY A 283 -20.85 10.28 26.84
N LYS A 284 -20.52 10.69 25.61
CA LYS A 284 -20.61 9.87 24.39
C LYS A 284 -19.31 9.10 24.19
N GLN A 285 -19.41 7.87 23.67
CA GLN A 285 -18.24 7.06 23.29
C GLN A 285 -17.53 7.66 22.08
N CYS A 286 -16.20 7.80 22.16
CA CYS A 286 -15.32 8.34 21.12
C CYS A 286 -13.99 7.57 21.03
N GLY A 287 -13.29 7.73 19.90
CA GLY A 287 -11.91 7.26 19.70
C GLY A 287 -10.86 8.17 20.33
N VAL A 288 -9.59 7.76 20.34
CA VAL A 288 -8.48 8.58 20.86
C VAL A 288 -8.25 9.83 20.03
N GLU A 289 -8.53 9.74 18.73
CA GLU A 289 -8.36 10.80 17.74
C GLU A 289 -9.39 11.92 17.97
N GLU A 290 -10.63 11.56 18.31
CA GLU A 290 -11.68 12.54 18.66
C GLU A 290 -11.36 13.29 19.98
N ILE A 291 -10.75 12.61 20.97
CA ILE A 291 -10.28 13.29 22.19
C ILE A 291 -9.19 14.29 21.86
N ALA A 292 -8.22 13.90 21.02
CA ALA A 292 -7.16 14.78 20.61
C ALA A 292 -7.71 15.99 19.83
N LEU A 293 -8.65 15.78 18.89
CA LEU A 293 -9.33 16.87 18.18
C LEU A 293 -10.03 17.85 19.14
N HIS A 294 -10.77 17.34 20.13
CA HIS A 294 -11.43 18.19 21.13
C HIS A 294 -10.41 19.01 21.94
N TYR A 295 -9.32 18.38 22.37
CA TYR A 295 -8.23 19.08 23.05
C TYR A 295 -7.67 20.20 22.17
N TYR A 296 -7.31 19.93 20.92
CA TYR A 296 -6.75 20.96 20.03
C TYR A 296 -7.76 22.07 19.68
N ALA A 297 -9.05 21.77 19.60
CA ALA A 297 -10.10 22.77 19.40
C ALA A 297 -10.29 23.70 20.62
N GLY A 298 -10.05 23.21 21.84
CA GLY A 298 -10.09 23.98 23.07
C GLY A 298 -8.69 24.36 23.57
N ASP A 299 -8.30 23.75 24.68
CA ASP A 299 -7.08 24.06 25.45
C ASP A 299 -5.77 23.94 24.65
N GLY A 300 -5.75 23.14 23.58
CA GLY A 300 -4.63 22.95 22.68
C GLY A 300 -4.45 24.06 21.65
N GLY A 301 -5.28 25.11 21.69
CA GLY A 301 -5.03 26.38 21.01
C GLY A 301 -6.00 26.75 19.88
N GLY A 302 -7.27 26.31 19.94
CA GLY A 302 -8.30 26.80 19.03
C GLY A 302 -8.15 26.32 17.58
N TRP A 303 -7.67 25.09 17.37
CA TRP A 303 -7.47 24.53 16.05
C TRP A 303 -8.77 23.99 15.43
N GLN A 304 -8.90 24.15 14.12
CA GLN A 304 -9.79 23.30 13.32
C GLN A 304 -9.00 22.08 12.87
N GLY A 305 -9.68 20.96 12.62
CA GLY A 305 -8.96 19.76 12.20
C GLY A 305 -9.85 18.60 11.82
N VAL A 306 -9.25 17.65 11.10
CA VAL A 306 -9.88 16.38 10.71
C VAL A 306 -9.00 15.21 11.07
N HIS A 307 -9.64 14.09 11.36
CA HIS A 307 -9.00 12.77 11.39
C HIS A 307 -9.11 12.16 9.98
N ALA A 308 -8.03 12.20 9.22
CA ALA A 308 -8.05 11.85 7.79
C ALA A 308 -6.93 10.90 7.35
N GLU A 309 -6.02 10.53 8.26
CA GLU A 309 -4.87 9.68 7.99
C GLU A 309 -4.15 10.12 6.70
N SER A 310 -3.83 9.17 5.80
CA SER A 310 -3.22 9.47 4.50
C SER A 310 -4.22 10.00 3.46
N GLY A 311 -5.52 9.81 3.66
CA GLY A 311 -6.56 10.05 2.64
C GLY A 311 -6.64 11.50 2.16
N ILE A 312 -6.59 12.46 3.09
CA ILE A 312 -6.62 13.89 2.74
C ILE A 312 -5.42 14.30 1.89
N TRP A 313 -4.23 13.80 2.23
CA TRP A 313 -2.99 14.13 1.53
C TRP A 313 -2.93 13.54 0.13
N LEU A 314 -3.41 12.31 -0.03
CA LEU A 314 -3.52 11.68 -1.34
C LEU A 314 -4.57 12.39 -2.21
N THR A 315 -5.65 12.89 -1.59
CA THR A 315 -6.67 13.69 -2.28
C THR A 315 -6.08 15.02 -2.75
N ILE A 316 -5.39 15.75 -1.86
CA ILE A 316 -4.70 17.00 -2.20
C ILE A 316 -3.67 16.76 -3.32
N PHE A 317 -2.86 15.71 -3.21
CA PHE A 317 -1.90 15.35 -4.26
C PHE A 317 -2.58 15.11 -5.61
N GLY A 318 -3.65 14.30 -5.64
CA GLY A 318 -4.37 14.00 -6.88
C GLY A 318 -5.00 15.23 -7.53
N LEU A 319 -5.53 16.16 -6.72
CA LEU A 319 -6.11 17.42 -7.22
C LEU A 319 -5.04 18.39 -7.69
N LEU A 320 -3.96 18.58 -6.93
CA LEU A 320 -2.88 19.49 -7.29
C LEU A 320 -2.09 19.00 -8.51
N MET A 321 -1.92 17.69 -8.66
CA MET A 321 -1.09 17.10 -9.71
C MET A 321 -1.92 16.53 -10.88
N TRP A 322 -3.21 16.82 -10.96
CA TRP A 322 -4.13 16.20 -11.92
C TRP A 322 -3.62 16.26 -13.37
N ASP A 323 -3.26 17.45 -13.84
CA ASP A 323 -2.76 17.69 -15.20
C ASP A 323 -1.45 16.93 -15.48
N VAL A 324 -0.62 16.70 -14.45
CA VAL A 324 0.62 15.93 -14.55
C VAL A 324 0.35 14.42 -14.57
N ILE A 325 -0.57 13.95 -13.72
CA ILE A 325 -0.94 12.52 -13.62
C ILE A 325 -1.50 12.02 -14.96
N TYR A 326 -2.34 12.82 -15.61
CA TYR A 326 -3.00 12.48 -16.88
C TYR A 326 -2.32 13.08 -18.11
N ALA A 327 -1.08 13.54 -17.98
CA ALA A 327 -0.28 14.02 -19.10
C ALA A 327 -0.04 12.92 -20.16
N ASP A 328 0.12 13.34 -21.41
CA ASP A 328 0.37 12.46 -22.55
C ASP A 328 1.76 11.80 -22.46
N VAL A 329 1.80 10.60 -21.89
CA VAL A 329 2.99 9.75 -21.82
C VAL A 329 2.71 8.42 -22.53
N PRO A 330 3.62 7.95 -23.42
CA PRO A 330 3.44 6.67 -24.10
C PRO A 330 3.37 5.49 -23.12
N ASN A 331 2.54 4.49 -23.45
CA ASN A 331 2.49 3.17 -22.78
C ASN A 331 2.14 3.19 -21.28
N VAL A 332 1.47 4.23 -20.78
CA VAL A 332 0.98 4.28 -19.39
C VAL A 332 -0.55 4.18 -19.28
N PHE A 333 -1.27 4.41 -20.38
CA PHE A 333 -2.72 4.20 -20.49
C PHE A 333 -3.04 3.30 -21.70
N TYR A 334 -3.68 2.16 -21.46
CA TYR A 334 -4.06 1.17 -22.46
C TYR A 334 -5.56 1.11 -22.70
N THR A 335 -6.38 1.45 -21.70
CA THR A 335 -7.84 1.52 -21.82
C THR A 335 -8.39 2.76 -21.14
N ARG A 336 -9.63 3.13 -21.48
CA ARG A 336 -10.34 4.29 -20.90
C ARG A 336 -10.93 4.04 -19.51
N PHE A 337 -10.62 2.89 -18.90
CA PHE A 337 -11.13 2.46 -17.60
C PHE A 337 -10.05 2.47 -16.51
N GLN A 338 -8.95 3.17 -16.76
CA GLN A 338 -7.89 3.38 -15.76
C GLN A 338 -8.14 4.67 -14.96
N ASN A 339 -7.94 4.58 -13.65
CA ASN A 339 -8.03 5.69 -12.70
C ASN A 339 -6.66 6.28 -12.33
N ALA A 340 -5.58 5.78 -12.94
CA ALA A 340 -4.21 6.25 -12.82
C ALA A 340 -3.37 5.63 -13.95
N PRO A 341 -2.26 6.26 -14.35
CA PRO A 341 -1.35 5.66 -15.32
C PRO A 341 -0.66 4.43 -14.72
N LEU A 342 -0.26 3.47 -15.56
CA LEU A 342 0.32 2.20 -15.10
C LEU A 342 1.71 2.36 -14.46
N ASP A 343 2.43 3.45 -14.75
CA ASP A 343 3.69 3.81 -14.09
C ASP A 343 3.47 4.47 -12.72
N PHE A 344 2.23 4.77 -12.34
CA PHE A 344 1.95 5.45 -11.08
C PHE A 344 2.41 4.63 -9.87
N GLY A 345 3.30 5.21 -9.06
CA GLY A 345 3.96 4.52 -7.95
C GLY A 345 5.14 3.65 -8.35
N THR A 346 5.70 3.88 -9.53
CA THR A 346 7.02 3.42 -9.97
C THR A 346 7.97 4.61 -10.13
N ASP A 347 9.28 4.35 -10.14
CA ASP A 347 10.31 5.38 -10.36
C ASP A 347 10.20 6.05 -11.75
N ASP A 348 9.58 5.36 -12.71
CA ASP A 348 9.38 5.87 -14.07
C ASP A 348 8.38 7.02 -14.11
N PHE A 349 7.41 7.07 -13.20
CA PHE A 349 6.40 8.14 -13.18
C PHE A 349 7.04 9.53 -13.09
N TYR A 350 7.96 9.68 -12.14
CA TYR A 350 8.72 10.92 -11.96
C TYR A 350 9.68 11.16 -13.11
N THR A 351 10.41 10.13 -13.52
CA THR A 351 11.46 10.24 -14.53
C THR A 351 10.89 10.66 -15.88
N ALA A 352 9.78 10.05 -16.32
CA ALA A 352 9.09 10.35 -17.57
C ALA A 352 8.48 11.77 -17.60
N ARG A 353 8.15 12.34 -16.43
CA ARG A 353 7.49 13.65 -16.30
C ARG A 353 8.36 14.70 -15.60
N LYS A 354 9.67 14.47 -15.46
CA LYS A 354 10.54 15.27 -14.56
C LYS A 354 10.47 16.77 -14.83
N SER A 355 10.53 17.19 -16.09
CA SER A 355 10.47 18.62 -16.45
C SER A 355 9.12 19.25 -16.11
N SER A 356 8.03 18.59 -16.47
CA SER A 356 6.65 19.03 -16.18
C SER A 356 6.39 19.08 -14.67
N ILE A 357 6.79 18.02 -13.94
CA ILE A 357 6.69 17.97 -12.48
C ILE A 357 7.44 19.13 -11.83
N GLU A 358 8.72 19.33 -12.14
CA GLU A 358 9.52 20.37 -11.47
C GLU A 358 9.00 21.79 -11.77
N SER A 359 8.52 22.03 -13.00
CA SER A 359 7.87 23.29 -13.37
C SER A 359 6.56 23.50 -12.60
N HIS A 360 5.72 22.47 -12.52
CA HIS A 360 4.44 22.52 -11.81
C HIS A 360 4.63 22.72 -10.30
N LEU A 361 5.61 22.02 -9.71
CA LEU A 361 6.00 22.19 -8.32
C LEU A 361 6.51 23.61 -8.04
N GLN A 362 7.17 24.26 -8.99
CA GLN A 362 7.58 25.65 -8.83
C GLN A 362 6.36 26.58 -8.76
N GLN A 363 5.37 26.40 -9.62
CA GLN A 363 4.11 27.16 -9.56
C GLN A 363 3.38 26.97 -8.22
N ILE A 364 3.40 25.75 -7.66
CA ILE A 364 2.85 25.49 -6.31
C ILE A 364 3.61 26.29 -5.25
N ARG A 365 4.95 26.38 -5.33
CA ARG A 365 5.74 27.21 -4.41
C ARG A 365 5.41 28.70 -4.55
N ASP A 366 5.11 29.14 -5.77
CA ASP A 366 4.79 30.53 -6.10
C ASP A 366 3.34 30.91 -5.77
N GLY A 367 2.56 30.01 -5.15
CA GLY A 367 1.23 30.30 -4.60
C GLY A 367 0.05 29.77 -5.41
N MET A 368 0.28 29.02 -6.49
CA MET A 368 -0.79 28.52 -7.38
C MET A 368 -1.58 27.33 -6.82
N ALA A 369 -1.23 26.84 -5.62
CA ALA A 369 -1.79 25.61 -5.07
C ALA A 369 -3.32 25.65 -4.91
N GLU A 370 -3.87 26.72 -4.35
CA GLU A 370 -5.32 26.85 -4.16
C GLU A 370 -6.06 26.92 -5.49
N GLU A 371 -5.53 27.66 -6.48
CA GLU A 371 -6.10 27.77 -7.81
C GLU A 371 -6.13 26.43 -8.55
N PHE A 372 -5.03 25.68 -8.49
CA PHE A 372 -4.97 24.33 -9.07
C PHE A 372 -5.98 23.39 -8.41
N LEU A 373 -6.12 23.47 -7.08
CA LEU A 373 -7.07 22.65 -6.35
C LEU A 373 -8.52 22.96 -6.77
N ILE A 374 -8.89 24.24 -6.83
CA ILE A 374 -10.23 24.68 -7.24
C ILE A 374 -10.52 24.25 -8.68
N LYS A 375 -9.61 24.56 -9.62
CA LYS A 375 -9.75 24.19 -11.03
C LYS A 375 -9.95 22.68 -11.20
N SER A 376 -9.11 21.88 -10.55
CA SER A 376 -9.21 20.42 -10.61
C SER A 376 -10.51 19.91 -10.00
N TRP A 377 -10.94 20.48 -8.86
CA TRP A 377 -12.20 20.11 -8.23
C TRP A 377 -13.39 20.39 -9.13
N GLU A 378 -13.54 21.62 -9.62
CA GLU A 378 -14.67 22.04 -10.45
C GLU A 378 -14.75 21.25 -11.77
N THR A 379 -13.60 20.94 -12.36
CA THR A 379 -13.54 20.24 -13.65
C THR A 379 -13.75 18.72 -13.50
N HIS A 380 -13.31 18.13 -12.38
CA HIS A 380 -13.16 16.68 -12.27
C HIS A 380 -13.96 16.03 -11.13
N ILE A 381 -14.75 16.77 -10.35
CA ILE A 381 -15.58 16.20 -9.28
C ILE A 381 -16.34 14.94 -9.75
N GLY A 382 -16.28 13.89 -8.92
CA GLY A 382 -16.89 12.58 -9.21
C GLY A 382 -16.13 11.70 -10.20
N THR A 383 -14.98 12.15 -10.72
CA THR A 383 -14.13 11.36 -11.63
C THR A 383 -13.16 10.50 -10.85
N ALA A 384 -13.10 9.20 -11.15
CA ALA A 384 -12.22 8.25 -10.49
C ALA A 384 -10.75 8.64 -10.70
N CYS A 385 -10.02 8.83 -9.60
CA CYS A 385 -8.59 9.07 -9.60
C CYS A 385 -7.98 8.36 -8.39
N ARG A 386 -6.89 7.62 -8.60
CA ARG A 386 -6.20 6.93 -7.51
C ARG A 386 -5.75 7.94 -6.44
N GLY A 387 -6.12 7.67 -5.19
CA GLY A 387 -5.79 8.53 -4.04
C GLY A 387 -6.81 9.65 -3.77
N VAL A 388 -7.72 9.96 -4.70
CA VAL A 388 -8.73 11.01 -4.52
C VAL A 388 -10.03 10.43 -3.98
N ASN A 389 -10.49 10.95 -2.84
CA ASN A 389 -11.80 10.61 -2.29
C ASN A 389 -12.72 11.84 -2.22
N TRP A 390 -13.60 11.96 -3.22
CA TRP A 390 -14.55 13.07 -3.36
C TRP A 390 -15.59 13.17 -2.24
N GLY A 391 -15.86 12.07 -1.53
CA GLY A 391 -16.89 12.03 -0.48
C GLY A 391 -16.39 12.34 0.93
N CYS A 392 -15.07 12.38 1.13
CA CYS A 392 -14.49 12.55 2.47
C CYS A 392 -14.31 14.00 2.90
N HIS A 393 -14.05 14.91 1.97
CA HIS A 393 -13.66 16.29 2.26
C HIS A 393 -14.44 17.27 1.38
N SER A 394 -14.76 18.45 1.91
CA SER A 394 -15.37 19.54 1.14
C SER A 394 -14.30 20.37 0.44
N LEU A 395 -14.67 21.08 -0.63
CA LEU A 395 -13.76 22.01 -1.30
C LEU A 395 -13.23 23.08 -0.33
N ASP A 396 -14.10 23.66 0.49
CA ASP A 396 -13.70 24.71 1.44
C ASP A 396 -12.68 24.21 2.47
N GLU A 397 -12.85 22.97 2.95
CA GLU A 397 -11.89 22.34 3.86
C GLU A 397 -10.53 22.12 3.19
N LEU A 398 -10.52 21.57 1.97
CA LEU A 398 -9.29 21.34 1.22
C LEU A 398 -8.55 22.65 0.88
N ARG A 399 -9.30 23.70 0.53
CA ARG A 399 -8.75 25.05 0.33
C ARG A 399 -8.13 25.58 1.60
N ALA A 400 -8.84 25.50 2.73
CA ALA A 400 -8.33 25.97 4.01
C ALA A 400 -7.01 25.28 4.41
N VAL A 401 -6.93 23.96 4.20
CA VAL A 401 -5.72 23.18 4.44
C VAL A 401 -4.58 23.63 3.53
N VAL A 402 -4.82 23.73 2.21
CA VAL A 402 -3.79 24.12 1.24
C VAL A 402 -3.21 25.50 1.54
N SER A 403 -4.07 26.46 1.88
CA SER A 403 -3.64 27.82 2.22
C SER A 403 -2.86 27.88 3.54
N CYS A 404 -3.26 27.09 4.55
CA CYS A 404 -2.57 27.02 5.84
C CYS A 404 -1.24 26.24 5.82
N VAL A 405 -1.10 25.23 4.96
CA VAL A 405 0.15 24.44 4.83
C VAL A 405 1.23 25.23 4.10
N GLY A 406 0.83 25.99 3.08
CA GLY A 406 1.74 26.81 2.27
C GLY A 406 2.44 26.05 1.13
N GLY A 407 2.79 26.79 0.08
CA GLY A 407 3.29 26.25 -1.19
C GLY A 407 4.58 25.44 -1.08
N THR A 408 5.54 25.85 -0.25
CA THR A 408 6.83 25.14 -0.09
C THR A 408 6.66 23.74 0.46
N CYS A 409 5.85 23.59 1.51
CA CYS A 409 5.54 22.30 2.14
C CYS A 409 4.75 21.40 1.18
N LEU A 410 3.73 21.95 0.51
CA LEU A 410 2.92 21.23 -0.49
C LEU A 410 3.75 20.76 -1.68
N ALA A 411 4.63 21.60 -2.22
CA ALA A 411 5.50 21.22 -3.32
C ALA A 411 6.48 20.11 -2.93
N SER A 412 6.98 20.13 -1.69
CA SER A 412 7.88 19.09 -1.19
C SER A 412 7.15 17.76 -1.02
N LEU A 413 5.92 17.80 -0.50
CA LEU A 413 5.05 16.63 -0.39
C LEU A 413 4.69 16.06 -1.78
N CYS A 414 4.26 16.90 -2.71
CA CYS A 414 3.90 16.48 -4.06
C CYS A 414 5.10 15.88 -4.80
N LYS A 415 6.31 16.44 -4.60
CA LYS A 415 7.54 15.87 -5.13
C LYS A 415 7.78 14.46 -4.62
N LEU A 416 7.67 14.25 -3.30
CA LEU A 416 7.88 12.96 -2.67
C LEU A 416 6.90 11.90 -3.20
N LEU A 417 5.60 12.24 -3.25
CA LEU A 417 4.57 11.32 -3.75
C LEU A 417 4.71 11.05 -5.25
N ALA A 418 5.16 12.02 -6.05
CA ALA A 418 5.48 11.78 -7.45
C ALA A 418 6.71 10.85 -7.61
N GLN A 419 7.72 10.96 -6.73
CA GLN A 419 8.92 10.13 -6.78
C GLN A 419 8.68 8.69 -6.29
N ASP A 420 7.85 8.52 -5.25
CA ASP A 420 7.71 7.23 -4.58
C ASP A 420 6.33 7.10 -3.91
N TYR A 421 5.27 7.20 -4.72
CA TYR A 421 3.90 7.08 -4.23
C TYR A 421 3.69 5.81 -3.40
N ARG A 422 4.22 4.67 -3.86
CA ARG A 422 3.97 3.37 -3.24
C ARG A 422 4.56 3.25 -1.84
N SER A 423 5.75 3.81 -1.59
CA SER A 423 6.36 3.73 -0.25
C SER A 423 5.80 4.77 0.72
N TRP A 424 5.16 5.82 0.21
CA TRP A 424 4.70 6.95 1.01
C TRP A 424 3.17 7.10 1.07
N SER A 425 2.39 6.31 0.33
CA SER A 425 0.92 6.41 0.34
C SER A 425 0.24 5.96 1.64
N SER A 426 1.00 5.59 2.67
CA SER A 426 0.49 5.18 3.98
C SER A 426 1.37 5.66 5.14
N GLY A 427 0.78 5.70 6.33
CA GLY A 427 1.45 6.05 7.59
C GLY A 427 1.63 7.55 7.83
N MET A 428 0.88 8.40 7.13
CA MET A 428 0.75 9.82 7.46
C MET A 428 0.14 10.02 8.86
N PRO A 429 0.40 11.18 9.50
CA PRO A 429 -0.20 11.51 10.79
C PRO A 429 -1.73 11.44 10.78
N ASP A 430 -2.32 10.96 11.87
CA ASP A 430 -3.77 10.77 12.01
C ASP A 430 -4.55 12.09 11.80
N LEU A 431 -4.10 13.17 12.45
CA LEU A 431 -4.78 14.46 12.43
C LEU A 431 -4.06 15.46 11.55
N LEU A 432 -4.85 16.21 10.78
CA LEU A 432 -4.45 17.45 10.14
C LEU A 432 -5.24 18.60 10.77
N LEU A 433 -4.51 19.51 11.40
CA LEU A 433 -5.03 20.68 12.07
C LEU A 433 -4.63 21.93 11.31
N TRP A 434 -5.49 22.93 11.28
CA TRP A 434 -5.20 24.24 10.72
C TRP A 434 -5.90 25.36 11.49
N ARG A 435 -5.36 26.57 11.37
CA ARG A 435 -6.02 27.80 11.83
C ARG A 435 -5.51 29.00 11.04
N PHE A 436 -6.39 29.98 10.86
CA PHE A 436 -6.04 31.23 10.20
C PHE A 436 -5.65 32.30 11.23
N HIS A 437 -4.65 33.10 10.88
CA HIS A 437 -4.20 34.30 11.59
C HIS A 437 -4.56 35.54 10.77
N GLY A 438 -5.83 35.68 10.40
CA GLY A 438 -6.32 36.74 9.50
C GLY A 438 -6.88 36.17 8.20
N GLU A 439 -6.97 36.99 7.15
CA GLU A 439 -7.59 36.58 5.87
C GLU A 439 -6.64 35.78 4.95
N TYR A 440 -5.33 36.02 5.02
CA TYR A 440 -4.37 35.49 4.03
C TYR A 440 -3.19 34.71 4.63
N SER A 441 -3.21 34.48 5.95
CA SER A 441 -2.16 33.71 6.62
C SER A 441 -2.80 32.70 7.57
N GLY A 442 -2.20 31.54 7.64
CA GLY A 442 -2.61 30.48 8.54
C GLY A 442 -1.43 29.58 8.83
N GLU A 443 -1.67 28.60 9.67
CA GLU A 443 -0.70 27.56 9.95
C GLU A 443 -1.39 26.21 10.01
N ALA A 444 -0.65 25.18 9.62
CA ALA A 444 -1.06 23.79 9.72
C ALA A 444 -0.15 23.02 10.69
N LYS A 445 -0.76 22.08 11.39
CA LYS A 445 -0.08 21.15 12.29
C LYS A 445 -0.55 19.73 11.99
N LEU A 446 0.37 18.80 11.88
CA LEU A 446 0.03 17.38 11.76
C LEU A 446 0.33 16.68 13.08
N VAL A 447 -0.61 15.87 13.54
CA VAL A 447 -0.52 15.20 14.83
C VAL A 447 -0.78 13.72 14.68
N GLU A 448 0.17 12.93 15.16
CA GLU A 448 0.02 11.49 15.28
C GLU A 448 -0.49 11.15 16.68
N VAL A 449 -1.62 10.46 16.78
CA VAL A 449 -2.27 10.14 18.04
C VAL A 449 -1.87 8.73 18.48
N LYS A 450 -1.53 8.59 19.77
CA LYS A 450 -1.20 7.29 20.37
C LYS A 450 -1.96 7.07 21.65
N GLY A 451 -2.67 5.93 21.69
CA GLY A 451 -3.22 5.40 22.91
C GLY A 451 -2.13 4.95 23.90
N PRO A 452 -2.50 4.56 25.13
CA PRO A 452 -1.54 4.28 26.21
C PRO A 452 -0.53 3.17 25.92
N ARG A 453 -0.91 2.20 25.08
CA ARG A 453 -0.08 1.04 24.71
C ARG A 453 0.49 1.13 23.30
N ASP A 454 0.11 2.16 22.55
CA ASP A 454 0.46 2.27 21.13
C ASP A 454 1.83 2.91 20.97
N ARG A 455 2.54 2.46 19.94
CA ARG A 455 3.84 3.00 19.55
C ARG A 455 3.78 3.44 18.10
N LEU A 456 4.61 4.42 17.76
CA LEU A 456 4.84 4.80 16.37
C LEU A 456 5.37 3.60 15.59
N SER A 457 4.73 3.28 14.48
CA SER A 457 5.30 2.37 13.48
C SER A 457 6.54 3.00 12.85
N GLU A 458 7.36 2.17 12.19
CA GLU A 458 8.56 2.68 11.53
C GLU A 458 8.23 3.54 10.30
N GLN A 459 7.09 3.29 9.65
CA GLN A 459 6.57 4.14 8.58
C GLN A 459 6.13 5.51 9.12
N GLN A 460 5.38 5.56 10.21
CA GLN A 460 4.99 6.82 10.87
C GLN A 460 6.22 7.62 11.30
N ARG A 461 7.23 6.96 11.88
CA ARG A 461 8.50 7.63 12.22
C ARG A 461 9.19 8.22 11.00
N ALA A 462 9.26 7.47 9.89
CA ALA A 462 9.85 7.96 8.65
C ALA A 462 9.11 9.21 8.15
N TRP A 463 7.78 9.20 8.18
CA TRP A 463 6.93 10.34 7.83
C TRP A 463 7.19 11.55 8.72
N LEU A 464 7.07 11.40 10.04
CA LEU A 464 7.21 12.51 10.98
C LEU A 464 8.57 13.20 10.88
N LEU A 465 9.65 12.44 10.70
CA LEU A 465 10.99 13.00 10.53
C LEU A 465 11.15 13.73 9.19
N LEU A 466 10.60 13.20 8.11
CA LEU A 466 10.67 13.83 6.79
C LEU A 466 9.83 15.10 6.72
N LEU A 467 8.64 15.09 7.31
CA LEU A 467 7.76 16.26 7.39
C LEU A 467 8.39 17.39 8.21
N LEU A 468 9.09 17.05 9.32
CA LEU A 468 9.88 18.02 10.07
C LEU A 468 11.01 18.64 9.23
N ASP A 469 11.61 17.88 8.30
CA ASP A 469 12.65 18.38 7.40
C ASP A 469 12.08 19.27 6.28
N TYR A 470 10.81 19.06 5.90
CA TYR A 470 10.07 19.92 4.97
C TYR A 470 9.52 21.19 5.60
N GLY A 471 9.61 21.33 6.93
CA GLY A 471 9.16 22.52 7.65
C GLY A 471 7.73 22.45 8.19
N PHE A 472 7.10 21.27 8.20
CA PHE A 472 5.81 21.09 8.85
C PHE A 472 5.92 21.16 10.37
N THR A 473 4.87 21.68 11.02
CA THR A 473 4.70 21.59 12.47
C THR A 473 4.13 20.22 12.82
N ILE A 474 4.89 19.41 13.57
CA ILE A 474 4.58 18.01 13.86
C ILE A 474 4.59 17.74 15.36
N GLU A 475 3.59 16.99 15.85
CA GLU A 475 3.51 16.51 17.23
C GLU A 475 3.06 15.05 17.32
N VAL A 476 3.39 14.39 18.43
CA VAL A 476 2.78 13.12 18.83
C VAL A 476 1.89 13.37 20.05
N CYS A 477 0.59 13.19 19.90
CA CYS A 477 -0.37 13.33 20.98
C CYS A 477 -0.58 11.98 21.69
N LYS A 478 -0.13 11.89 22.94
CA LYS A 478 -0.28 10.68 23.77
C LYS A 478 -1.48 10.82 24.69
N VAL A 479 -2.49 10.00 24.45
CA VAL A 479 -3.68 9.92 25.30
C VAL A 479 -3.37 9.01 26.48
N LYS A 480 -3.42 9.57 27.69
CA LYS A 480 -3.26 8.84 28.95
C LYS A 480 -4.61 8.65 29.64
N PRO A 481 -4.81 7.51 30.32
CA PRO A 481 -5.94 7.36 31.22
C PRO A 481 -5.89 8.44 32.30
N LEU A 482 -7.05 8.97 32.66
CA LEU A 482 -7.22 9.80 33.85
C LEU A 482 -6.84 9.06 35.13
#